data_AF-A0A7W1CUQ6-F1
#
_entry.id   AF-A0A7W1CUQ6-F1
#
_cell.length_a   1.000
_cell.length_b   1.000
_cell.length_c   1.000
_cell.angle_alpha   90.00
_cell.angle_beta   90.00
_cell.angle_gamma   90.00
#
_symmetry.space_group_name_H-M   'P 1'
#
loop_
_entity.id
_entity.type
_entity.pdbx_description
1 polymer ?
#
loop_
_entity_poly.entity_id
_entity_poly.type
_entity_poly.pdbx_seq_one_letter_code
_entity_poly.pdbx_strand_id
1 'polypeptide(L)'
;MSTLRFIVFVLALAGLASASLAQRTDKIFLQGNPAGTQTVQEEPGGAVRAEYSYNDRGRGDHIVATWKLDADGLPIEYQGSGNDYMKAPVDERFEIKDGRATWKNRSEKGEQAVNGKAFYLPMDAPPEFMAVLTRALAKAPGHKLALLPAGEVSLESGGKVTLGKTELTAHRIIGLAFTPQTIWLGPGEGMATAGGWMSVVSPPYEAALPQLRAAEEKNEAEWSQKFAREMTHTPKSDLVIGNARVFDPRDLSVTPGRSVLVRGDRIIRVAADTDFKPAAGAEIIDARGRLLMPGLWDNHQHFSSAEDGALDLANGVTSARNMGNDTDSFLARVARYDDGSELGPRVAKAGIIDGTGEFAGPTKMRADTAADAIKHVDWYAAHGYAQIKIYSSIKPELVPVIADRAHGHGMRVSGHVPAFMSARQFIENGADEIQHFNFIELNFLFPEVQETRNRDRFIKVAERAREFTPDQPQVREFIDFLKQHHTVLDPTINIFEGLFCGDPSAITPGLEQIVPRFPAQIRRSMRSGALEVPAEKAAAYREAFPAMLRLLKAVDEAGIPIIPGTDALSGY
;
A
#
# COMPACT_ATOMS: atom_id res chain seq x y z
N MET A 1 -36.55 -31.33 80.59
CA MET A 1 -36.69 -29.85 80.49
C MET A 1 -35.34 -29.28 80.10
N SER A 2 -35.31 -28.31 79.19
CA SER A 2 -34.13 -27.74 78.48
C SER A 2 -33.76 -28.43 77.16
N THR A 3 -34.28 -27.91 76.05
CA THR A 3 -33.67 -28.03 74.72
C THR A 3 -33.76 -26.70 73.99
N LEU A 4 -32.59 -26.28 73.49
CA LEU A 4 -32.22 -25.02 72.84
C LEU A 4 -33.11 -24.64 71.64
N ARG A 5 -33.45 -23.35 71.53
CA ARG A 5 -33.92 -22.70 70.30
C ARG A 5 -32.71 -22.18 69.52
N PHE A 6 -32.49 -22.68 68.31
CA PHE A 6 -31.63 -22.04 67.31
C PHE A 6 -32.54 -21.28 66.33
N ILE A 7 -32.37 -19.96 66.27
CA ILE A 7 -32.95 -19.10 65.22
C ILE A 7 -31.89 -18.99 64.12
N VAL A 8 -32.19 -19.52 62.93
CA VAL A 8 -31.38 -19.32 61.72
C VAL A 8 -31.94 -18.10 60.99
N PHE A 9 -31.14 -17.03 60.93
CA PHE A 9 -31.36 -15.90 60.04
C PHE A 9 -30.98 -16.31 58.62
N VAL A 10 -31.94 -16.32 57.69
CA VAL A 10 -31.65 -16.44 56.25
C VAL A 10 -31.42 -15.03 55.72
N LEU A 11 -30.16 -14.66 55.48
CA LEU A 11 -29.80 -13.48 54.68
C LEU A 11 -30.05 -13.80 53.20
N ALA A 12 -31.01 -13.11 52.59
CA ALA A 12 -31.15 -13.06 51.15
C ALA A 12 -30.05 -12.15 50.57
N LEU A 13 -28.98 -12.76 50.04
CA LEU A 13 -28.04 -12.06 49.16
C LEU A 13 -28.71 -11.92 47.79
N ALA A 14 -29.20 -10.72 47.48
CA ALA A 14 -29.51 -10.33 46.11
C ALA A 14 -28.19 -10.26 45.34
N GLY A 15 -27.90 -11.27 44.53
CA GLY A 15 -26.81 -11.24 43.56
C GLY A 15 -27.11 -10.16 42.53
N LEU A 16 -26.38 -9.05 42.59
CA LEU A 16 -26.20 -8.17 41.44
C LEU A 16 -25.47 -8.98 40.38
N ALA A 17 -26.21 -9.51 39.41
CA ALA A 17 -25.63 -10.02 38.18
C ALA A 17 -25.03 -8.81 37.45
N SER A 18 -23.73 -8.59 37.58
CA SER A 18 -22.98 -7.72 36.69
C SER A 18 -23.18 -8.25 35.28
N ALA A 19 -23.99 -7.58 34.46
CA ALA A 19 -24.04 -7.86 33.03
C ALA A 19 -22.61 -7.70 32.52
N SER A 20 -22.01 -8.79 32.03
CA SER A 20 -20.69 -8.70 31.41
C SER A 20 -20.82 -7.78 30.19
N LEU A 21 -20.10 -6.67 30.21
CA LEU A 21 -20.01 -5.76 29.07
C LEU A 21 -19.60 -6.58 27.83
N ALA A 22 -20.25 -6.31 26.69
CA ALA A 22 -19.98 -7.05 25.47
C ALA A 22 -18.53 -6.79 25.03
N GLN A 23 -17.75 -7.87 24.90
CA GLN A 23 -16.39 -7.84 24.38
C GLN A 23 -16.30 -8.72 23.13
N ARG A 24 -15.60 -8.22 22.11
CA ARG A 24 -15.37 -8.91 20.84
C ARG A 24 -13.91 -8.76 20.44
N THR A 25 -13.26 -9.85 20.00
CA THR A 25 -11.91 -9.81 19.46
C THR A 25 -11.92 -10.23 18.00
N ASP A 26 -11.67 -9.28 17.11
CA ASP A 26 -11.51 -9.51 15.68
C ASP A 26 -10.07 -9.92 15.36
N LYS A 27 -9.90 -10.77 14.34
CA LYS A 27 -8.56 -11.15 13.84
C LYS A 27 -8.15 -10.29 12.67
N ILE A 28 -6.86 -9.96 12.63
CA ILE A 28 -6.22 -9.24 11.53
C ILE A 28 -5.37 -10.22 10.73
N PHE A 29 -5.50 -10.14 9.41
CA PHE A 29 -4.71 -10.94 8.48
C PHE A 29 -3.95 -10.03 7.51
N LEU A 30 -2.71 -10.36 7.21
CA LEU A 30 -1.91 -9.76 6.12
C LEU A 30 -1.72 -10.79 5.01
N GLN A 31 -2.24 -10.49 3.82
CA GLN A 31 -2.39 -11.42 2.70
C GLN A 31 -2.95 -12.80 3.11
N GLY A 32 -3.78 -12.83 4.15
CA GLY A 32 -4.39 -14.02 4.69
C GLY A 32 -3.64 -14.78 5.77
N ASN A 33 -2.46 -14.33 6.16
CA ASN A 33 -1.76 -14.87 7.32
C ASN A 33 -2.17 -14.09 8.58
N PRO A 34 -2.46 -14.76 9.72
CA PRO A 34 -2.74 -14.06 10.97
C PRO A 34 -1.57 -13.14 11.35
N ALA A 35 -1.88 -11.88 11.66
CA ALA A 35 -0.88 -10.85 11.92
C ALA A 35 -1.16 -10.02 13.18
N GLY A 36 -2.37 -10.11 13.74
CA GLY A 36 -2.76 -9.30 14.88
C GLY A 36 -4.22 -9.46 15.28
N THR A 37 -4.67 -8.58 16.18
CA THR A 37 -6.05 -8.56 16.68
C THR A 37 -6.55 -7.16 16.93
N GLN A 38 -7.88 -7.01 16.93
CA GLN A 38 -8.58 -5.87 17.50
C GLN A 38 -9.55 -6.36 18.57
N THR A 39 -9.40 -5.92 19.81
CA THR A 39 -10.39 -6.17 20.88
C THR A 39 -11.23 -4.93 21.09
N VAL A 40 -12.55 -5.05 20.94
CA VAL A 40 -13.56 -4.00 21.17
C VAL A 40 -14.36 -4.38 22.41
N GLN A 41 -14.56 -3.43 23.33
CA GLN A 41 -15.31 -3.63 24.56
C GLN A 41 -16.13 -2.39 24.90
N GLU A 42 -17.38 -2.59 25.33
CA GLU A 42 -18.14 -1.54 25.99
C GLU A 42 -17.53 -1.21 27.35
N GLU A 43 -17.55 0.06 27.73
CA GLU A 43 -17.08 0.57 29.01
C GLU A 43 -18.24 1.18 29.81
N PRO A 44 -18.12 1.27 31.14
CA PRO A 44 -19.09 1.99 31.96
C PRO A 44 -19.32 3.42 31.46
N GLY A 45 -20.58 3.86 31.43
CA GLY A 45 -20.94 5.20 30.96
C GLY A 45 -21.11 5.33 29.45
N GLY A 46 -21.20 4.21 28.72
CA GLY A 46 -21.53 4.19 27.28
C GLY A 46 -20.37 4.54 26.37
N ALA A 47 -19.14 4.56 26.89
CA ALA A 47 -17.95 4.63 26.07
C ALA A 47 -17.65 3.24 25.46
N VAL A 48 -16.95 3.23 24.33
CA VAL A 48 -16.41 2.02 23.73
C VAL A 48 -14.90 2.15 23.71
N ARG A 49 -14.21 1.09 24.12
CA ARG A 49 -12.76 0.97 24.05
C ARG A 49 -12.38 -0.06 22.99
N ALA A 50 -11.40 0.25 22.17
CA ALA A 50 -10.74 -0.71 21.30
C ALA A 50 -9.22 -0.72 21.49
N GLU A 51 -8.63 -1.92 21.43
CA GLU A 51 -7.20 -2.14 21.34
C GLU A 51 -6.89 -2.91 20.07
N TYR A 52 -6.20 -2.27 19.15
CA TYR A 52 -5.84 -2.76 17.83
C TYR A 52 -4.33 -2.90 17.74
N SER A 53 -3.83 -4.06 17.33
CA SER A 53 -2.41 -4.23 17.04
C SER A 53 -2.15 -5.30 16.01
N TYR A 54 -1.14 -5.10 15.18
CA TYR A 54 -0.60 -6.11 14.28
C TYR A 54 0.90 -5.96 14.07
N ASN A 55 1.53 -7.02 13.57
CA ASN A 55 2.95 -7.01 13.23
C ASN A 55 3.16 -7.31 11.74
N ASP A 56 3.79 -6.37 11.05
CA ASP A 56 4.36 -6.52 9.72
C ASP A 56 5.88 -6.35 9.81
N ARG A 57 6.57 -7.42 10.17
CA ARG A 57 8.04 -7.48 10.21
C ARG A 57 8.68 -6.41 11.10
N GLY A 58 8.17 -6.28 12.33
CA GLY A 58 8.64 -5.28 13.30
C GLY A 58 8.05 -3.88 13.10
N ARG A 59 7.11 -3.73 12.16
CA ARG A 59 6.26 -2.56 11.93
C ARG A 59 4.80 -2.93 12.19
N GLY A 60 3.89 -1.98 12.03
CA GLY A 60 2.46 -2.18 12.26
C GLY A 60 1.96 -1.34 13.42
N ASP A 61 0.67 -1.05 13.42
CA ASP A 61 0.10 -0.17 14.42
C ASP A 61 -0.06 -0.89 15.75
N HIS A 62 -0.04 -0.12 16.83
CA HIS A 62 -0.64 -0.50 18.11
C HIS A 62 -1.41 0.70 18.64
N ILE A 63 -2.74 0.64 18.55
CA ILE A 63 -3.64 1.74 18.91
C ILE A 63 -4.57 1.29 20.03
N VAL A 64 -4.57 2.05 21.10
CA VAL A 64 -5.55 2.00 22.18
C VAL A 64 -6.42 3.23 22.07
N ALA A 65 -7.70 3.03 21.72
CA ALA A 65 -8.66 4.10 21.54
C ALA A 65 -9.90 3.92 22.43
N THR A 66 -10.48 5.04 22.84
CA THR A 66 -11.76 5.12 23.53
C THR A 66 -12.59 6.23 22.91
N TRP A 67 -13.88 5.99 22.70
CA TRP A 67 -14.78 7.00 22.16
C TRP A 67 -16.17 6.93 22.79
N LYS A 68 -16.91 8.04 22.69
CA LYS A 68 -18.33 8.11 23.01
C LYS A 68 -19.10 8.61 21.80
N LEU A 69 -20.30 8.06 21.63
CA LEU A 69 -21.20 8.42 20.55
C LEU A 69 -22.44 9.11 21.10
N ASP A 70 -23.03 10.01 20.31
CA ASP A 70 -24.37 10.53 20.56
C ASP A 70 -25.46 9.53 20.12
N ALA A 71 -26.74 9.93 20.24
CA ALA A 71 -27.87 9.10 19.84
C ALA A 71 -27.93 8.78 18.34
N ASP A 72 -27.32 9.62 17.50
CA ASP A 72 -27.21 9.42 16.06
C ASP A 72 -26.04 8.50 15.70
N GLY A 73 -25.19 8.15 16.66
CA GLY A 73 -23.98 7.34 16.46
C GLY A 73 -22.78 8.17 16.03
N LEU A 74 -22.82 9.50 16.18
CA LEU A 74 -21.71 10.39 15.86
C LEU A 74 -20.75 10.51 17.05
N PRO A 75 -19.43 10.52 16.83
CA PRO A 75 -18.47 10.69 17.90
C PRO A 75 -18.60 12.09 18.53
N ILE A 76 -18.68 12.13 19.86
CA ILE A 76 -18.65 13.35 20.67
C ILE A 76 -17.37 13.45 21.51
N GLU A 77 -16.72 12.32 21.75
CA GLU A 77 -15.40 12.22 22.40
C GLU A 77 -14.61 11.13 21.69
N TYR A 78 -13.32 11.35 21.47
CA TYR A 78 -12.35 10.33 21.03
C TYR A 78 -11.01 10.58 21.70
N GLN A 79 -10.37 9.52 22.16
CA GLN A 79 -9.00 9.52 22.62
C GLN A 79 -8.29 8.29 22.06
N GLY A 80 -7.20 8.49 21.34
CA GLY A 80 -6.34 7.45 20.78
C GLY A 80 -4.91 7.61 21.27
N SER A 81 -4.23 6.49 21.54
CA SER A 81 -2.83 6.48 21.94
C SER A 81 -2.12 5.23 21.45
N GLY A 82 -0.80 5.27 21.33
CA GLY A 82 0.02 4.11 21.01
C GLY A 82 1.09 4.44 19.97
N ASN A 83 1.17 3.68 18.88
CA ASN A 83 2.12 3.92 17.80
C ASN A 83 1.56 3.57 16.41
N ASP A 84 2.04 4.31 15.41
CA ASP A 84 1.74 4.10 13.98
C ASP A 84 2.55 2.95 13.38
N TYR A 85 2.35 2.71 12.08
CA TYR A 85 3.01 1.65 11.33
C TYR A 85 4.54 1.69 11.44
N MET A 86 5.13 2.88 11.43
CA MET A 86 6.58 3.09 11.56
C MET A 86 7.04 3.23 13.01
N LYS A 87 6.18 2.88 13.97
CA LYS A 87 6.37 2.91 15.41
C LYS A 87 6.56 4.30 16.01
N ALA A 88 6.15 5.34 15.30
CA ALA A 88 6.16 6.67 15.87
C ALA A 88 4.97 6.84 16.84
N PRO A 89 5.11 7.65 17.91
CA PRO A 89 4.06 7.80 18.92
C PRO A 89 2.77 8.41 18.38
N VAL A 90 1.63 7.84 18.80
CA VAL A 90 0.28 8.36 18.56
C VAL A 90 -0.29 8.88 19.88
N ASP A 91 -0.81 10.11 19.87
CA ASP A 91 -1.68 10.73 20.88
C ASP A 91 -2.66 11.61 20.13
N GLU A 92 -3.92 11.22 20.11
CA GLU A 92 -5.00 11.90 19.40
C GLU A 92 -6.18 12.11 20.32
N ARG A 93 -6.76 13.32 20.29
CA ARG A 93 -7.90 13.70 21.10
C ARG A 93 -8.89 14.50 20.29
N PHE A 94 -10.17 14.25 20.54
CA PHE A 94 -11.28 15.00 20.00
C PHE A 94 -12.41 15.11 21.02
N GLU A 95 -13.07 16.26 21.05
CA GLU A 95 -14.27 16.49 21.83
C GLU A 95 -15.22 17.46 21.12
N ILE A 96 -16.52 17.26 21.32
CA ILE A 96 -17.56 18.26 21.05
C ILE A 96 -18.07 18.81 22.38
N LYS A 97 -17.91 20.11 22.59
CA LYS A 97 -18.43 20.82 23.75
C LYS A 97 -19.10 22.12 23.32
N ASP A 98 -20.30 22.36 23.83
CA ASP A 98 -21.09 23.57 23.56
C ASP A 98 -21.22 23.89 22.04
N GLY A 99 -21.41 22.85 21.23
CA GLY A 99 -21.53 22.95 19.76
C GLY A 99 -20.23 23.24 19.02
N ARG A 100 -19.07 23.15 19.69
CA ARG A 100 -17.74 23.31 19.10
C ARG A 100 -16.97 22.00 19.17
N ALA A 101 -16.47 21.56 18.02
CA ALA A 101 -15.53 20.46 17.89
C ALA A 101 -14.10 20.99 18.08
N THR A 102 -13.28 20.26 18.85
CA THR A 102 -11.85 20.52 19.02
C THR A 102 -11.10 19.21 18.83
N TRP A 103 -9.99 19.24 18.10
CA TRP A 103 -9.12 18.08 17.92
C TRP A 103 -7.64 18.44 17.98
N LYS A 104 -6.84 17.46 18.37
CA LYS A 104 -5.38 17.54 18.37
C LYS A 104 -4.78 16.16 18.25
N ASN A 105 -3.83 16.02 17.33
CA ASN A 105 -2.91 14.88 17.24
C ASN A 105 -1.50 15.39 16.89
N ARG A 106 -0.59 14.47 16.55
CA ARG A 106 0.81 14.78 16.20
C ARG A 106 0.92 15.67 14.95
N SER A 107 0.07 15.46 13.95
CA SER A 107 0.19 16.08 12.63
C SER A 107 -0.80 17.24 12.40
N GLU A 108 -1.84 17.38 13.24
CA GLU A 108 -2.84 18.43 13.11
C GLU A 108 -3.48 18.82 14.46
N LYS A 109 -3.95 20.06 14.53
CA LYS A 109 -4.77 20.58 15.63
C LYS A 109 -5.76 21.60 15.08
N GLY A 110 -6.96 21.67 15.64
CA GLY A 110 -7.96 22.62 15.19
C GLY A 110 -9.21 22.64 16.05
N GLU A 111 -10.05 23.63 15.75
CA GLU A 111 -11.39 23.74 16.30
C GLU A 111 -12.35 24.24 15.22
N GLN A 112 -13.62 23.83 15.30
CA GLN A 112 -14.66 24.23 14.36
C GLN A 112 -16.04 24.23 15.04
N ALA A 113 -16.89 25.20 14.71
CA ALA A 113 -18.30 25.16 15.09
C ALA A 113 -19.03 24.04 14.31
N VAL A 114 -19.78 23.20 15.01
CA VAL A 114 -20.50 22.07 14.42
C VAL A 114 -21.93 22.49 14.11
N ASN A 115 -22.19 22.80 12.83
CA ASN A 115 -23.52 23.13 12.33
C ASN A 115 -24.13 21.88 11.68
N GLY A 116 -24.97 21.14 12.42
CA GLY A 116 -25.60 19.90 11.96
C GLY A 116 -24.79 18.64 12.28
N LYS A 117 -25.03 17.57 11.52
CA LYS A 117 -24.39 16.26 11.74
C LYS A 117 -23.03 16.20 11.07
N ALA A 118 -21.97 15.97 11.84
CA ALA A 118 -20.62 15.78 11.35
C ALA A 118 -19.95 14.61 12.09
N PHE A 119 -19.12 13.85 11.37
CA PHE A 119 -18.41 12.69 11.90
C PHE A 119 -16.93 13.02 12.01
N TYR A 120 -16.37 12.97 13.22
CA TYR A 120 -14.93 13.07 13.40
C TYR A 120 -14.27 11.79 12.94
N LEU A 121 -13.33 11.88 11.99
CA LEU A 121 -12.53 10.75 11.55
C LEU A 121 -11.10 10.90 12.10
N PRO A 122 -10.71 10.11 13.12
CA PRO A 122 -9.35 10.13 13.65
C PRO A 122 -8.32 9.81 12.56
N MET A 123 -7.10 10.31 12.73
CA MET A 123 -6.00 10.04 11.79
C MET A 123 -5.53 8.59 11.91
N ASP A 124 -5.41 8.09 13.14
CA ASP A 124 -4.97 6.73 13.46
C ASP A 124 -6.09 5.99 14.21
N ALA A 125 -7.15 5.63 13.49
CA ALA A 125 -8.32 4.97 14.05
C ALA A 125 -8.20 3.43 14.00
N PRO A 126 -8.66 2.70 15.03
CA PRO A 126 -8.79 1.25 14.94
C PRO A 126 -9.84 0.88 13.86
N PRO A 127 -9.69 -0.26 13.16
CA PRO A 127 -10.63 -0.72 12.14
C PRO A 127 -12.12 -0.68 12.52
N GLU A 128 -12.50 -0.90 13.80
CA GLU A 128 -13.89 -0.81 14.26
C GLU A 128 -14.52 0.56 13.95
N PHE A 129 -13.70 1.61 13.90
CA PHE A 129 -14.19 2.95 13.65
C PHE A 129 -14.82 3.10 12.25
N MET A 130 -14.47 2.23 11.31
CA MET A 130 -15.14 2.12 10.01
C MET A 130 -16.56 1.55 10.13
N ALA A 131 -16.79 0.59 11.03
CA ALA A 131 -18.13 0.09 11.32
C ALA A 131 -18.97 1.15 12.05
N VAL A 132 -18.37 1.91 12.97
CA VAL A 132 -19.00 3.07 13.63
C VAL A 132 -19.44 4.11 12.58
N LEU A 133 -18.54 4.50 11.68
CA LEU A 133 -18.85 5.43 10.58
C LEU A 133 -19.99 4.91 9.70
N THR A 134 -19.94 3.65 9.31
CA THR A 134 -20.95 3.03 8.44
C THR A 134 -22.33 3.03 9.08
N ARG A 135 -22.42 2.69 10.36
CA ARG A 135 -23.68 2.71 11.13
C ARG A 135 -24.22 4.12 11.28
N ALA A 136 -23.36 5.12 11.48
CA ALA A 136 -23.76 6.53 11.52
C ALA A 136 -24.25 7.01 10.14
N LEU A 137 -23.54 6.68 9.06
CA LEU A 137 -23.93 6.98 7.67
C LEU A 137 -25.29 6.35 7.31
N ALA A 138 -25.54 5.11 7.73
CA ALA A 138 -26.81 4.44 7.48
C ALA A 138 -28.02 5.18 8.11
N LYS A 139 -27.81 5.86 9.24
CA LYS A 139 -28.83 6.69 9.92
C LYS A 139 -28.91 8.12 9.38
N ALA A 140 -27.89 8.59 8.66
CA ALA A 140 -27.79 9.96 8.20
C ALA A 140 -28.76 10.26 7.04
N PRO A 141 -29.35 11.47 6.98
CA PRO A 141 -30.19 11.87 5.85
C PRO A 141 -29.45 11.73 4.51
N GLY A 142 -30.06 11.02 3.56
CA GLY A 142 -29.46 10.76 2.25
C GLY A 142 -28.18 9.92 2.28
N HIS A 143 -27.89 9.26 3.41
CA HIS A 143 -26.67 8.49 3.62
C HIS A 143 -25.38 9.29 3.43
N LYS A 144 -25.39 10.56 3.86
CA LYS A 144 -24.28 11.49 3.74
C LYS A 144 -23.93 12.14 5.06
N LEU A 145 -22.63 12.31 5.33
CA LEU A 145 -22.12 13.01 6.50
C LEU A 145 -20.92 13.89 6.13
N ALA A 146 -20.89 15.10 6.66
CA ALA A 146 -19.68 15.90 6.68
C ALA A 146 -18.63 15.24 7.60
N LEU A 147 -17.36 15.34 7.24
CA LEU A 147 -16.25 14.87 8.05
C LEU A 147 -15.56 16.04 8.76
N LEU A 148 -15.15 15.78 10.01
CA LEU A 148 -14.18 16.60 10.72
C LEU A 148 -12.83 15.85 10.73
N PRO A 149 -11.70 16.53 10.45
CA PRO A 149 -11.57 17.98 10.20
C PRO A 149 -12.07 18.47 8.83
N ALA A 150 -12.11 17.62 7.80
CA ALA A 150 -12.51 18.03 6.46
C ALA A 150 -13.01 16.87 5.60
N GLY A 151 -13.92 17.16 4.67
CA GLY A 151 -14.42 16.20 3.67
C GLY A 151 -15.91 15.89 3.85
N GLU A 152 -16.42 15.05 2.98
CA GLU A 152 -17.77 14.48 3.03
C GLU A 152 -17.65 13.01 2.68
N VAL A 153 -18.50 12.20 3.29
CA VAL A 153 -18.66 10.78 2.97
C VAL A 153 -20.10 10.46 2.64
N SER A 154 -20.26 9.52 1.71
CA SER A 154 -21.56 8.95 1.38
C SER A 154 -21.51 7.43 1.39
N LEU A 155 -22.67 6.80 1.61
CA LEU A 155 -22.79 5.35 1.61
C LEU A 155 -23.61 4.85 0.43
N GLU A 156 -23.06 3.86 -0.27
CA GLU A 156 -23.74 3.05 -1.27
C GLU A 156 -23.83 1.60 -0.82
N SER A 157 -24.92 0.92 -1.16
CA SER A 157 -25.03 -0.53 -0.95
C SER A 157 -24.24 -1.26 -2.02
N GLY A 158 -23.46 -2.25 -1.61
CA GLY A 158 -22.78 -3.20 -2.47
C GLY A 158 -23.52 -4.53 -2.59
N GLY A 159 -22.78 -5.57 -2.95
CA GLY A 159 -23.30 -6.94 -3.01
C GLY A 159 -23.63 -7.54 -1.64
N LYS A 160 -24.19 -8.76 -1.66
CA LYS A 160 -24.45 -9.57 -0.47
C LYS A 160 -23.70 -10.89 -0.55
N VAL A 161 -23.33 -11.44 0.59
CA VAL A 161 -22.72 -12.77 0.71
C VAL A 161 -23.35 -13.53 1.86
N THR A 162 -23.65 -14.82 1.64
CA THR A 162 -24.20 -15.70 2.67
C THR A 162 -23.10 -16.63 3.18
N LEU A 163 -22.77 -16.50 4.46
CA LEU A 163 -21.78 -17.30 5.17
C LEU A 163 -22.50 -18.25 6.13
N GLY A 164 -22.72 -19.49 5.70
CA GLY A 164 -23.52 -20.46 6.44
C GLY A 164 -24.98 -19.99 6.55
N LYS A 165 -25.41 -19.57 7.76
CA LYS A 165 -26.76 -19.04 8.01
C LYS A 165 -26.82 -17.52 8.11
N THR A 166 -25.68 -16.85 8.00
CA THR A 166 -25.57 -15.40 8.20
C THR A 166 -25.39 -14.71 6.86
N GLU A 167 -26.22 -13.71 6.57
CA GLU A 167 -26.05 -12.84 5.41
C GLU A 167 -25.28 -11.58 5.84
N LEU A 168 -24.27 -11.21 5.05
CA LEU A 168 -23.56 -9.95 5.17
C LEU A 168 -23.85 -9.09 3.94
N THR A 169 -23.97 -7.80 4.15
CA THR A 169 -24.13 -6.79 3.10
C THR A 169 -22.85 -5.97 3.00
N ALA A 170 -22.35 -5.77 1.79
CA ALA A 170 -21.29 -4.83 1.52
C ALA A 170 -21.82 -3.40 1.59
N HIS A 171 -21.09 -2.55 2.30
CA HIS A 171 -21.34 -1.13 2.44
C HIS A 171 -20.13 -0.40 1.85
N ARG A 172 -20.33 0.32 0.74
CA ARG A 172 -19.28 1.07 0.04
C ARG A 172 -19.31 2.52 0.51
N ILE A 173 -18.24 2.95 1.17
CA ILE A 173 -18.08 4.32 1.68
C ILE A 173 -17.27 5.12 0.67
N ILE A 174 -17.87 6.18 0.15
CA ILE A 174 -17.25 7.07 -0.84
C ILE A 174 -16.76 8.33 -0.13
N GLY A 175 -15.59 8.85 -0.53
CA GLY A 175 -15.03 10.10 -0.02
C GLY A 175 -13.83 9.93 0.93
N LEU A 176 -13.48 8.68 1.28
CA LEU A 176 -12.32 8.37 2.12
C LEU A 176 -11.03 8.11 1.35
N ALA A 177 -11.12 7.58 0.12
CA ALA A 177 -9.97 7.23 -0.70
C ALA A 177 -10.23 7.60 -2.18
N PHE A 178 -9.36 7.16 -3.08
CA PHE A 178 -9.57 7.30 -4.53
C PHE A 178 -10.75 6.46 -5.03
N THR A 179 -11.01 5.33 -4.37
CA THR A 179 -12.10 4.40 -4.66
C THR A 179 -13.00 4.21 -3.44
N PRO A 180 -14.24 3.72 -3.62
CA PRO A 180 -15.10 3.37 -2.51
C PRO A 180 -14.45 2.33 -1.60
N GLN A 181 -14.49 2.55 -0.29
CA GLN A 181 -13.97 1.62 0.71
C GLN A 181 -15.09 0.68 1.18
N THR A 182 -14.90 -0.63 1.07
CA THR A 182 -15.94 -1.61 1.43
C THR A 182 -15.80 -2.10 2.87
N ILE A 183 -16.93 -2.23 3.55
CA ILE A 183 -17.06 -3.01 4.79
C ILE A 183 -18.28 -3.93 4.70
N TRP A 184 -18.11 -5.18 5.14
CA TRP A 184 -19.18 -6.17 5.21
C TRP A 184 -19.78 -6.17 6.60
N LEU A 185 -21.08 -5.90 6.69
CA LEU A 185 -21.82 -5.91 7.95
C LEU A 185 -22.89 -6.99 7.92
N GLY A 186 -22.93 -7.79 8.99
CA GLY A 186 -23.99 -8.76 9.24
C GLY A 186 -24.98 -8.29 10.30
N PRO A 187 -25.94 -9.13 10.70
CA PRO A 187 -26.80 -8.86 11.85
C PRO A 187 -25.96 -8.78 13.15
N GLY A 188 -26.16 -7.72 13.93
CA GLY A 188 -25.43 -7.45 15.17
C GLY A 188 -24.22 -6.53 14.96
N GLU A 189 -23.20 -6.69 15.81
CA GLU A 189 -22.02 -5.81 15.78
C GLU A 189 -20.84 -6.34 14.95
N GLY A 190 -20.90 -7.58 14.47
CA GLY A 190 -19.82 -8.16 13.68
C GLY A 190 -19.54 -7.40 12.39
N MET A 191 -18.26 -7.25 12.04
CA MET A 191 -17.81 -6.67 10.79
C MET A 191 -16.79 -7.56 10.09
N ALA A 192 -16.61 -7.34 8.79
CA ALA A 192 -15.44 -7.79 8.07
C ALA A 192 -14.98 -6.74 7.05
N THR A 193 -13.68 -6.48 7.01
CA THR A 193 -13.00 -5.90 5.84
C THR A 193 -12.14 -7.00 5.23
N ALA A 194 -12.17 -7.13 3.91
CA ALA A 194 -11.57 -8.26 3.20
C ALA A 194 -10.65 -7.81 2.06
N GLY A 195 -9.86 -6.74 2.28
CA GLY A 195 -8.94 -6.21 1.29
C GLY A 195 -7.80 -7.17 0.93
N GLY A 196 -7.21 -6.97 -0.25
CA GLY A 196 -6.13 -7.83 -0.77
C GLY A 196 -4.88 -7.84 0.11
N TRP A 197 -4.52 -6.69 0.70
CA TRP A 197 -3.39 -6.57 1.62
C TRP A 197 -3.75 -6.95 3.06
N MET A 198 -4.78 -6.33 3.63
CA MET A 198 -5.19 -6.52 5.02
C MET A 198 -6.67 -6.89 5.10
N SER A 199 -7.00 -7.83 5.99
CA SER A 199 -8.38 -8.14 6.35
C SER A 199 -8.56 -8.06 7.86
N VAL A 200 -9.70 -7.55 8.31
CA VAL A 200 -10.10 -7.55 9.73
C VAL A 200 -11.44 -8.25 9.83
N VAL A 201 -11.53 -9.31 10.64
CA VAL A 201 -12.66 -10.24 10.58
C VAL A 201 -13.14 -10.57 11.99
N SER A 202 -14.41 -10.32 12.27
CA SER A 202 -15.04 -10.73 13.52
C SER A 202 -15.16 -12.25 13.65
N PRO A 203 -15.15 -12.81 14.89
CA PRO A 203 -15.11 -14.25 15.14
C PRO A 203 -16.10 -15.12 14.33
N PRO A 204 -17.37 -14.72 14.13
CA PRO A 204 -18.33 -15.53 13.37
C PRO A 204 -17.96 -15.73 11.90
N TYR A 205 -17.04 -14.91 11.36
CA TYR A 205 -16.72 -14.87 9.93
C TYR A 205 -15.30 -15.36 9.62
N GLU A 206 -14.46 -15.64 10.63
CA GLU A 206 -13.05 -15.99 10.44
C GLU A 206 -12.85 -17.21 9.52
N ALA A 207 -13.61 -18.28 9.77
CA ALA A 207 -13.56 -19.51 8.97
C ALA A 207 -14.04 -19.29 7.52
N ALA A 208 -14.75 -18.18 7.28
CA ALA A 208 -15.33 -17.82 6.00
C ALA A 208 -14.56 -16.69 5.29
N LEU A 209 -13.36 -16.34 5.75
CA LEU A 209 -12.51 -15.32 5.12
C LEU A 209 -12.25 -15.58 3.62
N PRO A 210 -12.00 -16.82 3.14
CA PRO A 210 -11.85 -17.07 1.70
C PRO A 210 -13.10 -16.69 0.90
N GLN A 211 -14.30 -17.00 1.41
CA GLN A 211 -15.57 -16.62 0.76
C GLN A 211 -15.77 -15.10 0.79
N LEU A 212 -15.39 -14.44 1.89
CA LEU A 212 -15.45 -12.98 2.00
C LEU A 212 -14.53 -12.27 1.01
N ARG A 213 -13.29 -12.74 0.84
CA ARG A 213 -12.37 -12.16 -0.15
C ARG A 213 -12.87 -12.35 -1.57
N ALA A 214 -13.36 -13.55 -1.91
CA ALA A 214 -13.95 -13.77 -3.23
C ALA A 214 -15.16 -12.84 -3.49
N ALA A 215 -15.95 -12.54 -2.45
CA ALA A 215 -17.05 -11.59 -2.55
C ALA A 215 -16.57 -10.13 -2.69
N GLU A 216 -15.52 -9.73 -1.96
CA GLU A 216 -14.88 -8.40 -2.09
C GLU A 216 -14.26 -8.23 -3.48
N GLU A 217 -13.45 -9.17 -3.95
CA GLU A 217 -12.81 -9.13 -5.27
C GLU A 217 -13.85 -8.99 -6.39
N LYS A 218 -14.99 -9.69 -6.27
CA LYS A 218 -16.11 -9.52 -7.20
C LYS A 218 -16.72 -8.12 -7.10
N ASN A 219 -16.94 -7.63 -5.89
CA ASN A 219 -17.51 -6.30 -5.63
C ASN A 219 -16.60 -5.17 -6.17
N GLU A 220 -15.29 -5.31 -6.05
CA GLU A 220 -14.30 -4.41 -6.62
C GLU A 220 -14.27 -4.52 -8.15
N ALA A 221 -14.19 -5.73 -8.71
CA ALA A 221 -14.15 -5.94 -10.16
C ALA A 221 -15.40 -5.37 -10.86
N GLU A 222 -16.59 -5.52 -10.29
CA GLU A 222 -17.81 -4.91 -10.82
C GLU A 222 -17.74 -3.38 -10.87
N TRP A 223 -17.18 -2.76 -9.83
CA TRP A 223 -16.97 -1.31 -9.79
C TRP A 223 -15.93 -0.88 -10.83
N SER A 224 -14.78 -1.54 -10.89
CA SER A 224 -13.70 -1.18 -11.83
C SER A 224 -14.12 -1.37 -13.29
N GLN A 225 -14.93 -2.39 -13.58
CA GLN A 225 -15.49 -2.58 -14.92
C GLN A 225 -16.50 -1.51 -15.32
N LYS A 226 -17.33 -1.07 -14.37
CA LYS A 226 -18.23 0.07 -14.60
C LYS A 226 -17.40 1.33 -14.88
N PHE A 227 -16.39 1.60 -14.05
CA PHE A 227 -15.51 2.73 -14.20
C PHE A 227 -14.76 2.72 -15.56
N ALA A 228 -14.23 1.57 -15.98
CA ALA A 228 -13.57 1.42 -17.27
C ALA A 228 -14.52 1.74 -18.43
N ARG A 229 -15.76 1.23 -18.41
CA ARG A 229 -16.76 1.55 -19.45
C ARG A 229 -17.12 3.04 -19.52
N GLU A 230 -17.12 3.73 -18.38
CA GLU A 230 -17.46 5.15 -18.29
C GLU A 230 -16.30 6.07 -18.71
N MET A 231 -15.05 5.63 -18.52
CA MET A 231 -13.85 6.46 -18.69
C MET A 231 -13.06 6.18 -19.97
N THR A 232 -13.35 5.09 -20.69
CA THR A 232 -12.60 4.69 -21.90
C THR A 232 -13.29 5.09 -23.19
N HIS A 233 -12.47 5.36 -24.21
CA HIS A 233 -12.89 5.47 -25.59
C HIS A 233 -11.98 4.62 -26.46
N THR A 234 -12.57 3.67 -27.19
CA THR A 234 -11.84 2.83 -28.15
C THR A 234 -12.06 3.38 -29.56
N PRO A 235 -11.02 3.87 -30.24
CA PRO A 235 -11.13 4.32 -31.62
C PRO A 235 -11.69 3.23 -32.54
N LYS A 236 -12.69 3.56 -33.35
CA LYS A 236 -13.36 2.62 -34.28
C LYS A 236 -12.70 2.56 -35.66
N SER A 237 -11.72 3.42 -35.91
CA SER A 237 -10.97 3.57 -37.15
C SER A 237 -9.53 3.95 -36.83
N ASP A 238 -8.71 4.19 -37.86
CA ASP A 238 -7.37 4.73 -37.70
C ASP A 238 -7.40 6.02 -36.83
N LEU A 239 -6.54 6.08 -35.81
CA LEU A 239 -6.37 7.25 -34.95
C LEU A 239 -5.13 8.03 -35.39
N VAL A 240 -5.28 9.33 -35.57
CA VAL A 240 -4.19 10.25 -35.93
C VAL A 240 -4.01 11.28 -34.82
N ILE A 241 -2.83 11.31 -34.21
CA ILE A 241 -2.43 12.40 -33.31
C ILE A 241 -1.57 13.36 -34.12
N GLY A 242 -2.14 14.49 -34.53
CA GLY A 242 -1.50 15.48 -35.40
C GLY A 242 -0.96 16.69 -34.64
N ASN A 243 -0.09 17.49 -35.28
CA ASN A 243 0.44 18.74 -34.71
C ASN A 243 1.12 18.54 -33.36
N ALA A 244 1.84 17.43 -33.20
CA ALA A 244 2.56 17.10 -31.98
C ALA A 244 4.03 17.56 -32.03
N ARG A 245 4.61 17.76 -30.85
CA ARG A 245 6.06 17.77 -30.62
C ARG A 245 6.48 16.37 -30.19
N VAL A 246 6.98 15.56 -31.12
CA VAL A 246 7.33 14.16 -30.83
C VAL A 246 8.71 14.08 -30.19
N PHE A 247 8.78 13.45 -29.02
CA PHE A 247 10.03 13.11 -28.32
C PHE A 247 10.57 11.76 -28.79
N ASP A 248 11.87 11.70 -29.11
CA ASP A 248 12.58 10.47 -29.41
C ASP A 248 13.58 10.16 -28.28
N PRO A 249 13.35 9.11 -27.46
CA PRO A 249 14.22 8.80 -26.33
C PRO A 249 15.61 8.28 -26.76
N ARG A 250 15.83 7.93 -28.04
CA ARG A 250 17.11 7.38 -28.51
C ARG A 250 18.19 8.43 -28.65
N ASP A 251 17.80 9.65 -29.02
CA ASP A 251 18.70 10.80 -29.20
C ASP A 251 18.27 12.04 -28.40
N LEU A 252 17.22 11.90 -27.59
CA LEU A 252 16.63 12.95 -26.74
C LEU A 252 16.09 14.16 -27.52
N SER A 253 15.85 14.00 -28.83
CA SER A 253 15.33 15.07 -29.67
C SER A 253 13.82 15.29 -29.48
N VAL A 254 13.38 16.52 -29.72
CA VAL A 254 11.95 16.88 -29.76
C VAL A 254 11.65 17.56 -31.08
N THR A 255 10.85 16.91 -31.94
CA THR A 255 10.55 17.42 -33.28
C THR A 255 9.11 17.94 -33.38
N PRO A 256 8.89 19.23 -33.68
CA PRO A 256 7.55 19.80 -33.86
C PRO A 256 6.92 19.44 -35.22
N GLY A 257 5.61 19.68 -35.36
CA GLY A 257 4.89 19.55 -36.63
C GLY A 257 4.81 18.11 -37.12
N ARG A 258 4.60 17.17 -36.19
CA ARG A 258 4.56 15.74 -36.47
C ARG A 258 3.18 15.15 -36.24
N SER A 259 2.84 14.19 -37.09
CA SER A 259 1.65 13.36 -36.99
C SER A 259 2.03 11.91 -36.71
N VAL A 260 1.29 11.26 -35.82
CA VAL A 260 1.42 9.84 -35.45
C VAL A 260 0.13 9.09 -35.81
N LEU A 261 0.24 8.08 -36.67
CA LEU A 261 -0.85 7.19 -37.06
C LEU A 261 -0.82 5.91 -36.24
N VAL A 262 -1.94 5.63 -35.58
CA VAL A 262 -2.19 4.38 -34.85
C VAL A 262 -3.30 3.60 -35.56
N ARG A 263 -3.06 2.31 -35.78
CA ARG A 263 -4.06 1.36 -36.29
C ARG A 263 -4.14 0.18 -35.34
N GLY A 264 -5.32 -0.04 -34.76
CA GLY A 264 -5.48 -1.02 -33.70
C GLY A 264 -4.55 -0.71 -32.53
N ASP A 265 -3.62 -1.62 -32.25
CA ASP A 265 -2.65 -1.56 -31.15
C ASP A 265 -1.24 -1.11 -31.59
N ARG A 266 -1.07 -0.63 -32.83
CA ARG A 266 0.25 -0.32 -33.40
C ARG A 266 0.37 1.08 -33.97
N ILE A 267 1.51 1.70 -33.72
CA ILE A 267 1.96 2.87 -34.47
C ILE A 267 2.41 2.39 -35.86
N ILE A 268 1.76 2.90 -36.90
CA ILE A 268 2.06 2.54 -38.30
C ILE A 268 2.97 3.57 -38.96
N ARG A 269 2.88 4.84 -38.57
CA ARG A 269 3.66 5.92 -39.19
C ARG A 269 3.83 7.10 -38.26
N VAL A 270 5.04 7.65 -38.25
CA VAL A 270 5.35 8.98 -37.71
C VAL A 270 5.91 9.81 -38.85
N ALA A 271 5.34 10.98 -39.14
CA ALA A 271 5.73 11.80 -40.29
C ALA A 271 5.56 13.30 -40.00
N ALA A 272 6.10 14.16 -40.88
CA ALA A 272 5.74 15.58 -40.89
C ALA A 272 4.26 15.74 -41.18
N ASP A 273 3.61 16.73 -40.56
CA ASP A 273 2.20 17.04 -40.81
C ASP A 273 1.91 17.30 -42.30
N THR A 274 2.86 17.94 -43.00
CA THR A 274 2.77 18.20 -44.45
C THR A 274 2.73 16.94 -45.30
N ASP A 275 3.30 15.85 -44.81
CA ASP A 275 3.40 14.56 -45.52
C ASP A 275 2.31 13.57 -45.07
N PHE A 276 1.37 14.04 -44.24
CA PHE A 276 0.35 13.23 -43.62
C PHE A 276 -1.04 13.63 -44.11
N LYS A 277 -1.73 12.69 -44.78
CA LYS A 277 -3.13 12.84 -45.20
C LYS A 277 -3.95 11.77 -44.49
N PRO A 278 -4.73 12.11 -43.46
CA PRO A 278 -5.61 11.15 -42.78
C PRO A 278 -6.58 10.52 -43.80
N ALA A 279 -6.82 9.21 -43.66
CA ALA A 279 -7.86 8.55 -44.44
C ALA A 279 -9.24 9.10 -44.06
N ALA A 280 -10.19 9.06 -45.00
CA ALA A 280 -11.56 9.45 -44.71
C ALA A 280 -12.11 8.59 -43.55
N GLY A 281 -12.67 9.25 -42.53
CA GLY A 281 -13.18 8.58 -41.33
C GLY A 281 -12.14 8.22 -40.27
N ALA A 282 -10.87 8.60 -40.44
CA ALA A 282 -9.89 8.55 -39.36
C ALA A 282 -10.31 9.48 -38.20
N GLU A 283 -10.10 9.02 -36.98
CA GLU A 283 -10.27 9.84 -35.78
C GLU A 283 -9.03 10.73 -35.61
N ILE A 284 -9.22 12.02 -35.33
CA ILE A 284 -8.12 12.99 -35.27
C ILE A 284 -8.09 13.64 -33.89
N ILE A 285 -6.95 13.51 -33.21
CA ILE A 285 -6.58 14.29 -32.03
C ILE A 285 -5.57 15.35 -32.46
N ASP A 286 -5.94 16.62 -32.39
CA ASP A 286 -5.01 17.74 -32.57
C ASP A 286 -4.25 18.00 -31.27
N ALA A 287 -2.96 17.69 -31.24
CA ALA A 287 -2.11 17.88 -30.08
C ALA A 287 -1.76 19.36 -29.82
N ARG A 288 -2.06 20.28 -30.74
CA ARG A 288 -1.85 21.74 -30.55
C ARG A 288 -0.42 22.12 -30.14
N GLY A 289 0.57 21.45 -30.72
CA GLY A 289 1.98 21.64 -30.41
C GLY A 289 2.43 21.08 -29.05
N ARG A 290 1.59 20.28 -28.37
CA ARG A 290 1.97 19.60 -27.11
C ARG A 290 2.98 18.49 -27.35
N LEU A 291 3.72 18.15 -26.30
CA LEU A 291 4.66 17.04 -26.30
C LEU A 291 3.91 15.71 -26.44
N LEU A 292 4.38 14.85 -27.34
CA LEU A 292 3.96 13.46 -27.46
C LEU A 292 5.20 12.59 -27.25
N MET A 293 5.12 11.67 -26.29
CA MET A 293 6.22 10.78 -25.92
C MET A 293 5.69 9.34 -25.74
N PRO A 294 6.56 8.32 -25.75
CA PRO A 294 6.19 6.98 -25.32
C PRO A 294 5.60 7.00 -23.90
N GLY A 295 4.64 6.12 -23.64
CA GLY A 295 4.10 5.94 -22.30
C GLY A 295 5.17 5.48 -21.31
N LEU A 296 5.03 5.91 -20.06
CA LEU A 296 6.00 5.66 -18.99
C LEU A 296 5.93 4.21 -18.52
N TRP A 297 7.03 3.80 -17.89
CA TRP A 297 7.17 2.53 -17.18
C TRP A 297 7.32 2.79 -15.68
N ASP A 298 6.61 2.01 -14.88
CA ASP A 298 6.92 1.84 -13.46
C ASP A 298 7.35 0.40 -13.18
N ASN A 299 8.61 0.22 -12.81
CA ASN A 299 9.20 -1.10 -12.64
C ASN A 299 9.06 -1.68 -11.24
N HIS A 300 8.35 -0.99 -10.32
CA HIS A 300 8.10 -1.47 -8.97
C HIS A 300 6.68 -1.17 -8.50
N GLN A 301 5.72 -1.87 -9.10
CA GLN A 301 4.30 -1.73 -8.75
C GLN A 301 3.77 -2.86 -7.86
N HIS A 302 2.68 -2.56 -7.15
CA HIS A 302 1.94 -3.49 -6.30
C HIS A 302 0.42 -3.29 -6.48
N PHE A 303 -0.17 -4.05 -7.41
CA PHE A 303 -1.59 -3.90 -7.77
C PHE A 303 -2.53 -4.55 -6.73
N SER A 304 -2.70 -3.91 -5.59
CA SER A 304 -3.43 -4.43 -4.43
C SER A 304 -4.81 -3.79 -4.21
N SER A 305 -5.13 -2.69 -4.91
CA SER A 305 -6.38 -1.94 -4.78
C SER A 305 -6.93 -1.52 -6.15
N ALA A 306 -8.25 -1.37 -6.27
CA ALA A 306 -8.96 -1.13 -7.53
C ALA A 306 -8.47 0.10 -8.32
N GLU A 307 -7.97 1.13 -7.64
CA GLU A 307 -7.43 2.36 -8.25
C GLU A 307 -6.12 2.20 -8.99
N ASP A 308 -5.28 1.24 -8.61
CA ASP A 308 -3.85 1.26 -8.94
C ASP A 308 -3.60 1.42 -10.44
N GLY A 309 -4.22 0.56 -11.26
CA GLY A 309 -4.08 0.62 -12.72
C GLY A 309 -4.64 1.91 -13.33
N ALA A 310 -5.73 2.46 -12.78
CA ALA A 310 -6.31 3.70 -13.27
C ALA A 310 -5.44 4.92 -12.93
N LEU A 311 -4.82 4.95 -11.75
CA LEU A 311 -3.90 6.01 -11.33
C LEU A 311 -2.60 5.97 -12.14
N ASP A 312 -2.07 4.78 -12.43
CA ASP A 312 -0.93 4.61 -13.35
C ASP A 312 -1.25 5.24 -14.71
N LEU A 313 -2.35 4.83 -15.33
CA LEU A 313 -2.76 5.36 -16.64
C LEU A 313 -3.01 6.88 -16.61
N ALA A 314 -3.63 7.39 -15.55
CA ALA A 314 -3.89 8.82 -15.39
C ALA A 314 -2.60 9.66 -15.31
N ASN A 315 -1.50 9.06 -14.85
CA ASN A 315 -0.18 9.68 -14.80
C ASN A 315 0.73 9.29 -15.98
N GLY A 316 0.19 8.61 -16.99
CA GLY A 316 0.91 8.25 -18.20
C GLY A 316 1.77 6.98 -18.09
N VAL A 317 1.67 6.24 -16.99
CA VAL A 317 2.27 4.90 -16.85
C VAL A 317 1.41 3.91 -17.61
N THR A 318 1.92 3.45 -18.75
CA THR A 318 1.20 2.50 -19.64
C THR A 318 1.76 1.08 -19.57
N SER A 319 2.87 0.91 -18.88
CA SER A 319 3.51 -0.38 -18.64
C SER A 319 4.04 -0.40 -17.22
N ALA A 320 3.88 -1.51 -16.53
CA ALA A 320 4.32 -1.66 -15.16
C ALA A 320 4.91 -3.04 -14.92
N ARG A 321 5.86 -3.16 -13.99
CA ARG A 321 6.32 -4.45 -13.47
C ARG A 321 5.80 -4.61 -12.04
N ASN A 322 4.97 -5.62 -11.85
CA ASN A 322 4.46 -5.94 -10.52
C ASN A 322 5.50 -6.74 -9.73
N MET A 323 5.96 -6.21 -8.60
CA MET A 323 7.04 -6.75 -7.78
C MET A 323 6.58 -7.48 -6.51
N GLY A 324 5.29 -7.74 -6.38
CA GLY A 324 4.75 -8.60 -5.32
C GLY A 324 3.26 -8.78 -5.55
N ASN A 325 2.82 -10.03 -5.65
CA ASN A 325 1.44 -10.38 -5.97
C ASN A 325 0.96 -11.48 -5.04
N ASP A 326 -0.35 -11.48 -4.79
CA ASP A 326 -1.02 -12.70 -4.41
C ASP A 326 -1.15 -13.61 -5.63
N THR A 327 -1.01 -14.91 -5.42
CA THR A 327 -1.00 -15.89 -6.52
C THR A 327 -2.41 -16.32 -6.94
N ASP A 328 -3.45 -15.75 -6.34
CA ASP A 328 -4.84 -16.22 -6.47
C ASP A 328 -5.64 -15.33 -7.43
N SER A 329 -5.59 -14.01 -7.23
CA SER A 329 -6.43 -13.00 -7.88
C SER A 329 -5.66 -12.15 -8.90
N PHE A 330 -4.36 -11.94 -8.69
CA PHE A 330 -3.55 -11.04 -9.53
C PHE A 330 -3.58 -11.41 -11.01
N LEU A 331 -3.48 -12.70 -11.37
CA LEU A 331 -3.52 -13.13 -12.77
C LEU A 331 -4.87 -12.82 -13.43
N ALA A 332 -5.97 -12.96 -12.69
CA ALA A 332 -7.30 -12.61 -13.18
C ALA A 332 -7.43 -11.09 -13.37
N ARG A 333 -6.78 -10.28 -12.52
CA ARG A 333 -6.74 -8.83 -12.68
C ARG A 333 -5.94 -8.40 -13.91
N VAL A 334 -4.75 -8.98 -14.12
CA VAL A 334 -3.95 -8.73 -15.33
C VAL A 334 -4.74 -9.08 -16.59
N ALA A 335 -5.49 -10.19 -16.59
CA ALA A 335 -6.35 -10.55 -17.72
C ALA A 335 -7.42 -9.47 -18.02
N ARG A 336 -7.98 -8.84 -16.98
CA ARG A 336 -8.95 -7.73 -17.14
C ARG A 336 -8.31 -6.43 -17.64
N TYR A 337 -7.04 -6.16 -17.29
CA TYR A 337 -6.29 -5.07 -17.91
C TYR A 337 -6.04 -5.35 -19.39
N ASP A 338 -5.60 -6.57 -19.72
CA ASP A 338 -5.27 -6.98 -21.09
C ASP A 338 -6.50 -6.97 -22.03
N ASP A 339 -7.68 -7.33 -21.53
CA ASP A 339 -8.93 -7.30 -22.31
C ASP A 339 -9.66 -5.94 -22.28
N GLY A 340 -9.16 -4.97 -21.50
CA GLY A 340 -9.70 -3.63 -21.36
C GLY A 340 -10.99 -3.53 -20.53
N SER A 341 -11.42 -4.62 -19.87
CA SER A 341 -12.55 -4.57 -18.94
C SER A 341 -12.21 -3.87 -17.63
N GLU A 342 -10.93 -3.73 -17.29
CA GLU A 342 -10.44 -2.92 -16.17
C GLU A 342 -9.34 -1.96 -16.68
N LEU A 343 -9.30 -0.73 -16.16
CA LEU A 343 -8.25 0.22 -16.48
C LEU A 343 -6.94 -0.17 -15.80
N GLY A 344 -5.90 -0.48 -16.57
CA GLY A 344 -4.55 -0.67 -16.06
C GLY A 344 -3.49 -0.69 -17.14
N PRO A 345 -2.20 -0.59 -16.74
CA PRO A 345 -1.08 -0.68 -17.65
C PRO A 345 -0.90 -2.13 -18.14
N ARG A 346 -0.04 -2.31 -19.15
CA ARG A 346 0.50 -3.63 -19.46
C ARG A 346 1.40 -4.10 -18.32
N VAL A 347 1.14 -5.29 -17.77
CA VAL A 347 1.86 -5.77 -16.58
C VAL A 347 2.88 -6.85 -16.92
N ALA A 348 4.16 -6.55 -16.65
CA ALA A 348 5.21 -7.55 -16.51
C ALA A 348 5.13 -8.18 -15.10
N LYS A 349 5.19 -9.50 -15.03
CA LYS A 349 4.94 -10.26 -13.80
C LYS A 349 6.26 -10.73 -13.18
N ALA A 350 6.56 -10.26 -11.97
CA ALA A 350 7.63 -10.79 -11.13
C ALA A 350 7.03 -11.56 -9.94
N GLY A 351 7.49 -12.79 -9.71
CA GLY A 351 6.98 -13.68 -8.69
C GLY A 351 7.77 -13.52 -7.40
N ILE A 352 7.12 -13.39 -6.25
CA ILE A 352 7.80 -13.20 -4.95
C ILE A 352 7.98 -14.54 -4.22
N ILE A 353 9.18 -14.82 -3.73
CA ILE A 353 9.51 -15.97 -2.87
C ILE A 353 10.17 -15.46 -1.60
N ASP A 354 9.74 -15.97 -0.45
CA ASP A 354 10.34 -15.64 0.85
C ASP A 354 10.50 -16.85 1.77
N GLY A 355 11.35 -16.73 2.79
CA GLY A 355 11.45 -17.74 3.86
C GLY A 355 10.28 -17.67 4.85
N THR A 356 10.31 -18.53 5.87
CA THR A 356 9.38 -18.46 7.02
C THR A 356 9.98 -17.70 8.20
N GLY A 357 9.15 -17.41 9.21
CA GLY A 357 9.56 -16.76 10.46
C GLY A 357 8.81 -15.47 10.78
N GLU A 358 9.16 -14.84 11.89
CA GLU A 358 8.50 -13.64 12.42
C GLU A 358 8.57 -12.44 11.45
N PHE A 359 9.68 -12.31 10.71
CA PHE A 359 9.91 -11.22 9.77
C PHE A 359 9.66 -11.63 8.30
N ALA A 360 8.94 -12.73 8.10
CA ALA A 360 8.60 -13.21 6.78
C ALA A 360 7.64 -12.23 6.10
N GLY A 361 8.01 -11.79 4.90
CA GLY A 361 7.25 -10.90 4.02
C GLY A 361 5.93 -11.51 3.56
N PRO A 362 5.03 -10.73 3.00
CA PRO A 362 3.65 -11.14 2.73
C PRO A 362 3.55 -12.00 1.46
N THR A 363 3.78 -13.31 1.54
CA THR A 363 3.60 -14.23 0.40
C THR A 363 3.16 -15.62 0.84
N LYS A 364 2.48 -16.34 -0.04
CA LYS A 364 2.16 -17.76 0.10
C LYS A 364 3.28 -18.67 -0.38
N MET A 365 4.19 -18.15 -1.21
CA MET A 365 5.32 -18.89 -1.78
C MET A 365 6.51 -18.91 -0.81
N ARG A 366 6.37 -19.74 0.23
CA ARG A 366 7.36 -19.89 1.32
C ARG A 366 8.38 -20.99 1.03
N ALA A 367 9.66 -20.69 1.17
CA ALA A 367 10.74 -21.66 0.95
C ALA A 367 11.78 -21.64 2.07
N ASP A 368 11.88 -22.77 2.79
CA ASP A 368 12.97 -23.03 3.75
C ASP A 368 13.92 -24.14 3.30
N THR A 369 13.61 -24.77 2.17
CA THR A 369 14.37 -25.86 1.54
C THR A 369 14.53 -25.62 0.03
N ALA A 370 15.53 -26.26 -0.57
CA ALA A 370 15.74 -26.23 -2.01
C ALA A 370 14.54 -26.79 -2.79
N ALA A 371 13.85 -27.81 -2.26
CA ALA A 371 12.69 -28.42 -2.90
C ALA A 371 11.51 -27.43 -2.98
N ASP A 372 11.26 -26.67 -1.90
CA ASP A 372 10.23 -25.64 -1.88
C ASP A 372 10.57 -24.51 -2.86
N ALA A 373 11.82 -24.04 -2.83
CA ALA A 373 12.30 -22.99 -3.72
C ALA A 373 12.10 -23.37 -5.20
N ILE A 374 12.55 -24.56 -5.61
CA ILE A 374 12.40 -25.06 -6.98
C ILE A 374 10.93 -25.17 -7.38
N LYS A 375 10.09 -25.71 -6.49
CA LYS A 375 8.64 -25.85 -6.73
C LYS A 375 8.00 -24.49 -7.02
N HIS A 376 8.33 -23.46 -6.25
CA HIS A 376 7.74 -22.12 -6.44
C HIS A 376 8.25 -21.44 -7.72
N VAL A 377 9.54 -21.57 -8.03
CA VAL A 377 10.09 -21.07 -9.30
C VAL A 377 9.41 -21.75 -10.50
N ASP A 378 9.21 -23.06 -10.45
CA ASP A 378 8.52 -23.81 -11.50
C ASP A 378 7.06 -23.38 -11.68
N TRP A 379 6.38 -23.11 -10.56
CA TRP A 379 5.02 -22.58 -10.62
C TRP A 379 5.01 -21.22 -11.33
N TYR A 380 5.89 -20.29 -10.96
CA TYR A 380 5.95 -18.98 -11.61
C TYR A 380 6.28 -19.08 -13.11
N ALA A 381 7.25 -19.93 -13.48
CA ALA A 381 7.57 -20.19 -14.88
C ALA A 381 6.35 -20.70 -15.67
N ALA A 382 5.61 -21.67 -15.11
CA ALA A 382 4.41 -22.23 -15.72
C ALA A 382 3.26 -21.21 -15.89
N HIS A 383 3.28 -20.08 -15.16
CA HIS A 383 2.26 -19.02 -15.22
C HIS A 383 2.74 -17.76 -15.96
N GLY A 384 3.84 -17.87 -16.72
CA GLY A 384 4.33 -16.82 -17.61
C GLY A 384 4.91 -15.61 -16.87
N TYR A 385 5.54 -15.85 -15.71
CA TYR A 385 6.33 -14.83 -15.04
C TYR A 385 7.69 -14.69 -15.71
N ALA A 386 8.23 -13.48 -15.74
CA ALA A 386 9.51 -13.18 -16.38
C ALA A 386 10.67 -13.06 -15.37
N GLN A 387 10.35 -13.01 -14.07
CA GLN A 387 11.29 -12.68 -13.02
C GLN A 387 10.87 -13.29 -11.69
N ILE A 388 11.86 -13.65 -10.86
CA ILE A 388 11.68 -14.02 -9.46
C ILE A 388 12.26 -12.90 -8.58
N LYS A 389 11.46 -12.40 -7.64
CA LYS A 389 11.83 -11.52 -6.54
C LYS A 389 12.11 -12.36 -5.29
N ILE A 390 13.38 -12.44 -4.92
CA ILE A 390 13.84 -12.95 -3.63
C ILE A 390 13.55 -11.89 -2.55
N TYR A 391 13.06 -12.35 -1.40
CA TYR A 391 12.72 -11.48 -0.29
C TYR A 391 13.58 -11.77 0.96
N SER A 392 13.47 -10.87 1.95
CA SER A 392 14.48 -10.71 2.99
C SER A 392 14.66 -11.90 3.95
N SER A 393 13.71 -12.82 4.05
CA SER A 393 13.77 -14.00 4.94
C SER A 393 14.28 -15.26 4.25
N ILE A 394 14.61 -15.22 2.95
CA ILE A 394 15.28 -16.33 2.29
C ILE A 394 16.64 -16.58 2.94
N LYS A 395 16.96 -17.85 3.18
CA LYS A 395 18.27 -18.22 3.70
C LYS A 395 19.32 -18.04 2.60
N PRO A 396 20.51 -17.46 2.90
CA PRO A 396 21.58 -17.23 1.93
C PRO A 396 21.88 -18.42 1.00
N GLU A 397 21.88 -19.64 1.54
CA GLU A 397 22.17 -20.88 0.79
C GLU A 397 21.11 -21.24 -0.27
N LEU A 398 19.91 -20.67 -0.21
CA LEU A 398 18.85 -20.91 -1.19
C LEU A 398 18.88 -19.94 -2.37
N VAL A 399 19.60 -18.81 -2.25
CA VAL A 399 19.73 -17.82 -3.34
C VAL A 399 20.27 -18.45 -4.63
N PRO A 400 21.42 -19.17 -4.64
CA PRO A 400 21.92 -19.76 -5.88
C PRO A 400 20.99 -20.86 -6.43
N VAL A 401 20.28 -21.58 -5.57
CA VAL A 401 19.28 -22.58 -6.00
C VAL A 401 18.12 -21.93 -6.76
N ILE A 402 17.62 -20.80 -6.25
CA ILE A 402 16.56 -20.02 -6.90
C ILE A 402 17.08 -19.43 -8.21
N ALA A 403 18.28 -18.85 -8.21
CA ALA A 403 18.92 -18.26 -9.40
C ALA A 403 19.09 -19.29 -10.52
N ASP A 404 19.77 -20.40 -10.25
CA ASP A 404 20.00 -21.47 -11.22
C ASP A 404 18.69 -21.98 -11.83
N ARG A 405 17.66 -22.18 -10.98
CA ARG A 405 16.37 -22.68 -11.46
C ARG A 405 15.62 -21.65 -12.29
N ALA A 406 15.65 -20.38 -11.90
CA ALA A 406 14.97 -19.31 -12.63
C ALA A 406 15.63 -19.05 -13.98
N HIS A 407 16.96 -18.97 -14.04
CA HIS A 407 17.72 -18.83 -15.29
C HIS A 407 17.51 -20.02 -16.22
N GLY A 408 17.35 -21.23 -15.68
CA GLY A 408 16.98 -22.43 -16.46
C GLY A 408 15.63 -22.32 -17.19
N HIS A 409 14.73 -21.46 -16.72
CA HIS A 409 13.46 -21.11 -17.38
C HIS A 409 13.53 -19.79 -18.18
N GLY A 410 14.70 -19.16 -18.27
CA GLY A 410 14.90 -17.86 -18.89
C GLY A 410 14.33 -16.69 -18.08
N MET A 411 13.98 -16.90 -16.81
CA MET A 411 13.56 -15.83 -15.91
C MET A 411 14.76 -15.14 -15.28
N ARG A 412 14.64 -13.85 -14.98
CA ARG A 412 15.64 -13.11 -14.19
C ARG A 412 15.43 -13.31 -12.69
N VAL A 413 16.48 -13.14 -11.90
CA VAL A 413 16.41 -13.09 -10.44
C VAL A 413 16.76 -11.71 -9.94
N SER A 414 15.99 -11.26 -8.97
CA SER A 414 16.15 -9.94 -8.39
C SER A 414 15.66 -10.00 -6.95
N GLY A 415 15.87 -8.98 -6.14
CA GLY A 415 15.27 -9.01 -4.82
C GLY A 415 15.59 -7.85 -3.92
N HIS A 416 14.98 -7.93 -2.75
CA HIS A 416 15.69 -7.52 -1.55
C HIS A 416 16.92 -8.40 -1.40
N VAL A 417 18.02 -7.84 -0.91
CA VAL A 417 19.14 -8.67 -0.43
C VAL A 417 18.65 -9.39 0.84
N PRO A 418 18.74 -10.73 0.92
CA PRO A 418 18.35 -11.46 2.12
C PRO A 418 19.16 -11.03 3.34
N ALA A 419 18.57 -11.15 4.54
CA ALA A 419 19.33 -10.97 5.76
C ALA A 419 20.49 -11.97 5.84
N PHE A 420 21.53 -11.58 6.57
CA PHE A 420 22.77 -12.35 6.73
C PHE A 420 23.56 -12.55 5.42
N MET A 421 23.32 -11.69 4.42
CA MET A 421 24.03 -11.64 3.15
C MET A 421 24.29 -10.17 2.74
N SER A 422 25.42 -9.89 2.09
CA SER A 422 25.70 -8.58 1.48
C SER A 422 25.15 -8.48 0.05
N ALA A 423 24.99 -7.27 -0.47
CA ALA A 423 24.58 -7.08 -1.87
C ALA A 423 25.58 -7.71 -2.85
N ARG A 424 26.89 -7.63 -2.56
CA ARG A 424 27.93 -8.36 -3.31
C ARG A 424 27.64 -9.86 -3.37
N GLN A 425 27.42 -10.48 -2.21
CA GLN A 425 27.13 -11.92 -2.14
C GLN A 425 25.84 -12.27 -2.89
N PHE A 426 24.83 -11.40 -2.87
CA PHE A 426 23.57 -11.63 -3.58
C PHE A 426 23.79 -11.70 -5.10
N ILE A 427 24.57 -10.76 -5.65
CA ILE A 427 24.93 -10.76 -7.08
C ILE A 427 25.85 -11.94 -7.43
N GLU A 428 26.85 -12.25 -6.60
CA GLU A 428 27.73 -13.42 -6.80
C GLU A 428 26.95 -14.74 -6.80
N ASN A 429 25.81 -14.80 -6.09
CA ASN A 429 24.91 -15.95 -6.06
C ASN A 429 23.80 -15.90 -7.14
N GLY A 430 23.94 -15.07 -8.17
CA GLY A 430 23.12 -15.13 -9.38
C GLY A 430 21.96 -14.16 -9.46
N ALA A 431 21.88 -13.15 -8.59
CA ALA A 431 20.92 -12.06 -8.77
C ALA A 431 21.34 -11.13 -9.93
N ASP A 432 20.39 -10.80 -10.81
CA ASP A 432 20.56 -9.90 -11.95
C ASP A 432 20.28 -8.43 -11.60
N GLU A 433 19.52 -8.20 -10.54
CA GLU A 433 19.00 -6.88 -10.16
C GLU A 433 18.80 -6.73 -8.65
N ILE A 434 19.06 -5.55 -8.11
CA ILE A 434 18.78 -5.19 -6.72
C ILE A 434 17.61 -4.19 -6.69
N GLN A 435 16.61 -4.46 -5.84
CA GLN A 435 15.59 -3.47 -5.51
C GLN A 435 15.91 -2.73 -4.22
N HIS A 436 15.54 -1.46 -4.21
CA HIS A 436 15.70 -0.49 -3.14
C HIS A 436 17.17 -0.13 -2.88
N PHE A 437 17.45 1.17 -3.02
CA PHE A 437 18.82 1.66 -2.97
C PHE A 437 19.48 1.50 -1.59
N ASN A 438 18.71 1.38 -0.51
CA ASN A 438 19.27 1.10 0.81
C ASN A 438 20.06 -0.20 0.87
N PHE A 439 19.80 -1.20 0.01
CA PHE A 439 20.60 -2.42 -0.03
C PHE A 439 21.99 -2.22 -0.63
N ILE A 440 22.17 -1.19 -1.47
CA ILE A 440 23.49 -0.75 -1.93
C ILE A 440 24.29 -0.17 -0.76
N GLU A 441 23.65 0.64 0.09
CA GLU A 441 24.31 1.24 1.25
C GLU A 441 24.56 0.21 2.37
N LEU A 442 23.61 -0.71 2.59
CA LEU A 442 23.76 -1.81 3.56
C LEU A 442 24.93 -2.75 3.21
N ASN A 443 25.35 -2.83 1.94
CA ASN A 443 26.54 -3.57 1.55
C ASN A 443 27.79 -3.11 2.32
N PHE A 444 27.94 -1.80 2.53
CA PHE A 444 29.06 -1.21 3.26
C PHE A 444 28.90 -1.29 4.79
N LEU A 445 27.71 -1.66 5.26
CA LEU A 445 27.41 -1.91 6.66
C LEU A 445 27.49 -3.40 7.01
N PHE A 446 27.72 -4.30 6.05
CA PHE A 446 27.91 -5.72 6.31
C PHE A 446 29.36 -6.01 6.74
N PRO A 447 29.63 -6.88 7.75
CA PRO A 447 28.69 -7.69 8.53
C PRO A 447 28.24 -7.04 9.87
N GLU A 448 28.39 -5.72 10.05
CA GLU A 448 27.91 -5.03 11.26
C GLU A 448 26.37 -5.07 11.34
N VAL A 449 25.69 -4.86 10.22
CA VAL A 449 24.23 -4.94 10.07
C VAL A 449 23.89 -6.18 9.23
N GLN A 450 23.55 -7.28 9.90
CA GLN A 450 23.17 -8.54 9.23
C GLN A 450 21.66 -8.77 9.21
N GLU A 451 20.97 -8.38 10.29
CA GLU A 451 19.52 -8.47 10.38
C GLU A 451 18.88 -7.28 9.65
N THR A 452 18.46 -7.50 8.40
CA THR A 452 17.87 -6.46 7.54
C THR A 452 16.38 -6.68 7.29
N ARG A 453 15.72 -7.60 8.02
CA ARG A 453 14.28 -7.86 7.85
C ARG A 453 13.38 -6.88 8.62
N ASN A 454 13.95 -6.15 9.59
CA ASN A 454 13.24 -5.19 10.45
C ASN A 454 13.57 -3.72 10.06
N ARG A 455 13.14 -2.76 10.88
CA ARG A 455 13.31 -1.31 10.66
C ARG A 455 14.78 -0.85 10.64
N ASP A 456 15.72 -1.62 11.22
CA ASP A 456 17.13 -1.25 11.30
C ASP A 456 17.75 -1.05 9.91
N ARG A 457 17.25 -1.75 8.90
CA ARG A 457 17.66 -1.58 7.49
C ARG A 457 17.46 -0.16 6.97
N PHE A 458 16.56 0.61 7.57
CA PHE A 458 16.29 2.01 7.26
C PHE A 458 16.99 2.94 8.24
N ILE A 459 16.92 2.63 9.54
CA ILE A 459 17.51 3.45 10.60
C ILE A 459 19.03 3.53 10.43
N LYS A 460 19.71 2.41 10.20
CA LYS A 460 21.17 2.37 10.05
C LYS A 460 21.65 3.09 8.79
N VAL A 461 20.86 3.04 7.73
CA VAL A 461 21.10 3.82 6.52
C VAL A 461 20.92 5.31 6.81
N ALA A 462 19.83 5.71 7.46
CA ALA A 462 19.61 7.11 7.84
C ALA A 462 20.73 7.67 8.74
N GLU A 463 21.31 6.83 9.60
CA GLU A 463 22.43 7.20 10.47
C GLU A 463 23.77 7.34 9.74
N ARG A 464 24.01 6.57 8.66
CA ARG A 464 25.35 6.34 8.11
C ARG A 464 25.52 6.54 6.61
N ALA A 465 24.46 6.76 5.82
CA ALA A 465 24.52 6.94 4.37
C ALA A 465 25.59 7.97 3.92
N ARG A 466 25.75 9.06 4.67
CA ARG A 466 26.77 10.09 4.42
C ARG A 466 28.23 9.60 4.47
N GLU A 467 28.48 8.45 5.08
CA GLU A 467 29.80 7.86 5.21
C GLU A 467 30.25 7.17 3.92
N PHE A 468 29.35 6.89 2.97
CA PHE A 468 29.66 6.13 1.74
C PHE A 468 29.80 7.04 0.52
N THR A 469 30.77 7.95 0.58
CA THR A 469 31.00 8.90 -0.51
C THR A 469 31.63 8.22 -1.74
N PRO A 470 31.27 8.62 -2.98
CA PRO A 470 31.78 7.99 -4.20
C PRO A 470 33.31 8.03 -4.38
N ASP A 471 34.01 8.92 -3.69
CA ASP A 471 35.45 9.04 -3.73
C ASP A 471 36.19 8.03 -2.83
N GLN A 472 35.48 7.25 -2.02
CA GLN A 472 36.09 6.20 -1.22
C GLN A 472 36.50 5.00 -2.09
N PRO A 473 37.70 4.41 -1.85
CA PRO A 473 38.17 3.25 -2.61
C PRO A 473 37.19 2.07 -2.61
N GLN A 474 36.60 1.76 -1.46
CA GLN A 474 35.63 0.66 -1.32
C GLN A 474 34.32 0.90 -2.09
N VAL A 475 33.88 2.15 -2.20
CA VAL A 475 32.65 2.51 -2.94
C VAL A 475 32.90 2.41 -4.43
N ARG A 476 34.04 2.93 -4.92
CA ARG A 476 34.43 2.79 -6.34
C ARG A 476 34.58 1.32 -6.76
N GLU A 477 35.24 0.52 -5.92
CA GLU A 477 35.41 -0.91 -6.17
C GLU A 477 34.05 -1.62 -6.30
N PHE A 478 33.11 -1.31 -5.41
CA PHE A 478 31.78 -1.92 -5.48
C PHE A 478 30.97 -1.47 -6.71
N ILE A 479 31.08 -0.20 -7.11
CA ILE A 479 30.48 0.30 -8.36
C ILE A 479 31.07 -0.44 -9.58
N ASP A 480 32.39 -0.62 -9.62
CA ASP A 480 33.05 -1.37 -10.69
C ASP A 480 32.60 -2.85 -10.69
N PHE A 481 32.41 -3.45 -9.52
CA PHE A 481 31.84 -4.79 -9.38
C PHE A 481 30.42 -4.87 -9.97
N LEU A 482 29.52 -3.96 -9.61
CA LEU A 482 28.14 -3.94 -10.16
C LEU A 482 28.16 -3.83 -11.70
N LYS A 483 29.07 -3.01 -12.24
CA LYS A 483 29.26 -2.86 -13.68
C LYS A 483 29.76 -4.14 -14.34
N GLN A 484 30.77 -4.78 -13.77
CA GLN A 484 31.34 -6.03 -14.28
C GLN A 484 30.33 -7.19 -14.28
N HIS A 485 29.40 -7.18 -13.32
CA HIS A 485 28.34 -8.17 -13.20
C HIS A 485 27.06 -7.81 -13.97
N HIS A 486 27.05 -6.71 -14.73
CA HIS A 486 25.87 -6.24 -15.48
C HIS A 486 24.61 -6.08 -14.60
N THR A 487 24.81 -5.71 -13.33
CA THR A 487 23.71 -5.55 -12.38
C THR A 487 22.78 -4.42 -12.81
N VAL A 488 21.47 -4.65 -12.74
CA VAL A 488 20.45 -3.60 -12.89
C VAL A 488 20.01 -3.11 -11.52
N LEU A 489 19.68 -1.83 -11.38
CA LEU A 489 19.17 -1.26 -10.15
C LEU A 489 17.77 -0.68 -10.33
N ASP A 490 16.89 -1.07 -9.42
CA ASP A 490 15.57 -0.46 -9.21
C ASP A 490 15.59 0.25 -7.85
N PRO A 491 15.94 1.55 -7.81
CA PRO A 491 16.38 2.18 -6.58
C PRO A 491 15.23 2.63 -5.67
N THR A 492 14.00 2.78 -6.19
CA THR A 492 12.79 3.24 -5.45
C THR A 492 13.07 4.43 -4.51
N ILE A 493 13.67 5.49 -5.07
CA ILE A 493 14.24 6.61 -4.30
C ILE A 493 13.20 7.41 -3.51
N ASN A 494 11.99 7.54 -4.04
CA ASN A 494 10.85 8.20 -3.41
C ASN A 494 10.52 7.64 -2.01
N ILE A 495 10.70 6.33 -1.77
CA ILE A 495 10.54 5.72 -0.43
C ILE A 495 11.46 6.42 0.57
N PHE A 496 12.73 6.60 0.21
CA PHE A 496 13.74 7.16 1.11
C PHE A 496 13.58 8.66 1.29
N GLU A 497 13.07 9.36 0.27
CA GLU A 497 12.68 10.76 0.40
C GLU A 497 11.66 10.90 1.53
N GLY A 498 10.54 10.18 1.46
CA GLY A 498 9.49 10.19 2.50
C GLY A 498 9.99 9.74 3.87
N LEU A 499 10.75 8.64 3.94
CA LEU A 499 11.27 8.11 5.21
C LEU A 499 12.22 9.09 5.93
N PHE A 500 13.03 9.85 5.17
CA PHE A 500 14.08 10.72 5.72
C PHE A 500 13.70 12.20 5.77
N CYS A 501 12.48 12.58 5.37
CA CYS A 501 11.97 13.96 5.47
C CYS A 501 12.08 14.56 6.88
N GLY A 502 12.05 13.73 7.92
CA GLY A 502 12.26 14.10 9.33
C GLY A 502 11.17 14.97 9.97
N ASP A 503 10.27 15.58 9.18
CA ASP A 503 9.09 16.29 9.65
C ASP A 503 7.83 15.44 9.39
N PRO A 504 7.23 14.82 10.43
CA PRO A 504 6.02 14.01 10.30
C PRO A 504 4.79 14.84 9.94
N SER A 505 4.83 16.18 10.01
CA SER A 505 3.72 17.05 9.63
C SER A 505 3.80 17.54 8.19
N ALA A 506 4.93 17.34 7.52
CA ALA A 506 5.17 17.78 6.16
C ALA A 506 4.71 16.72 5.14
N ILE A 507 4.27 17.22 3.98
CA ILE A 507 4.11 16.38 2.80
C ILE A 507 5.49 16.13 2.21
N THR A 508 5.73 14.91 1.72
CA THR A 508 6.97 14.54 1.05
C THR A 508 7.30 15.53 -0.09
N PRO A 509 8.55 16.03 -0.17
CA PRO A 509 9.00 16.84 -1.27
C PRO A 509 8.67 16.24 -2.63
N GLY A 510 8.27 17.08 -3.58
CA GLY A 510 7.82 16.65 -4.91
C GLY A 510 6.31 16.41 -5.02
N LEU A 511 5.63 16.07 -3.90
CA LEU A 511 4.19 15.85 -3.91
C LEU A 511 3.36 17.08 -3.50
N GLU A 512 3.97 18.15 -3.00
CA GLU A 512 3.25 19.27 -2.38
C GLU A 512 2.30 20.00 -3.34
N GLN A 513 2.59 19.98 -4.64
CA GLN A 513 1.75 20.59 -5.66
C GLN A 513 0.56 19.70 -6.07
N ILE A 514 0.64 18.40 -5.78
CA ILE A 514 -0.31 17.39 -6.23
C ILE A 514 -1.26 17.01 -5.10
N VAL A 515 -0.73 16.82 -3.88
CA VAL A 515 -1.51 16.47 -2.68
C VAL A 515 -2.75 17.36 -2.48
N PRO A 516 -2.72 18.69 -2.68
CA PRO A 516 -3.92 19.52 -2.53
C PRO A 516 -5.12 19.08 -3.37
N ARG A 517 -4.89 18.35 -4.48
CA ARG A 517 -5.92 17.80 -5.39
C ARG A 517 -6.50 16.47 -4.93
N PHE A 518 -5.88 15.79 -3.96
CA PHE A 518 -6.33 14.49 -3.47
C PHE A 518 -7.52 14.63 -2.50
N PRO A 519 -8.30 13.54 -2.33
CA PRO A 519 -9.33 13.48 -1.29
C PRO A 519 -8.78 13.88 0.07
N ALA A 520 -9.59 14.56 0.88
CA ALA A 520 -9.13 15.16 2.14
C ALA A 520 -8.43 14.17 3.08
N GLN A 521 -8.92 12.92 3.11
CA GLN A 521 -8.37 11.87 3.97
C GLN A 521 -7.04 11.32 3.44
N ILE A 522 -6.87 11.18 2.13
CA ILE A 522 -5.57 10.84 1.52
C ILE A 522 -4.52 11.91 1.85
N ARG A 523 -4.89 13.20 1.82
CA ARG A 523 -3.97 14.28 2.21
C ARG A 523 -3.54 14.19 3.67
N ARG A 524 -4.44 13.72 4.55
CA ARG A 524 -4.13 13.53 5.97
C ARG A 524 -3.21 12.33 6.17
N SER A 525 -3.46 11.20 5.51
CA SER A 525 -2.61 10.01 5.61
C SER A 525 -1.19 10.24 5.06
N MET A 526 -1.01 11.17 4.12
CA MET A 526 0.32 11.55 3.62
C MET A 526 1.19 12.34 4.63
N ARG A 527 0.69 12.61 5.83
CA ARG A 527 1.44 13.19 6.96
C ARG A 527 1.82 12.13 8.00
N SER A 528 2.05 10.90 7.56
CA SER A 528 2.51 9.79 8.40
C SER A 528 3.56 8.96 7.64
N GLY A 529 4.18 7.99 8.32
CA GLY A 529 5.11 7.05 7.69
C GLY A 529 6.58 7.48 7.64
N ALA A 530 6.93 8.68 8.10
CA ALA A 530 8.33 9.08 8.29
C ALA A 530 8.96 8.40 9.52
N LEU A 531 10.28 8.19 9.49
CA LEU A 531 11.01 7.72 10.67
C LEU A 531 10.97 8.77 11.78
N GLU A 532 10.85 8.32 13.03
CA GLU A 532 11.15 9.18 14.17
C GLU A 532 12.65 9.50 14.17
N VAL A 533 12.98 10.79 14.28
CA VAL A 533 14.35 11.28 14.24
C VAL A 533 14.82 11.61 15.65
N PRO A 534 15.75 10.83 16.24
CA PRO A 534 16.36 11.19 17.52
C PRO A 534 17.08 12.55 17.40
N ALA A 535 16.95 13.39 18.42
CA ALA A 535 17.46 14.77 18.38
C ALA A 535 18.97 14.81 18.09
N GLU A 536 19.73 13.88 18.65
CA GLU A 536 21.18 13.71 18.47
C GLU A 536 21.57 13.17 17.08
N LYS A 537 20.62 12.61 16.33
CA LYS A 537 20.82 12.07 14.97
C LYS A 537 20.26 12.97 13.86
N ALA A 538 19.65 14.10 14.21
CA ALA A 538 18.97 14.99 13.26
C ALA A 538 19.84 15.43 12.08
N ALA A 539 21.13 15.68 12.28
CA ALA A 539 22.06 16.02 11.20
C ALA A 539 22.30 14.86 10.23
N ALA A 540 22.49 13.64 10.75
CA ALA A 540 22.71 12.46 9.93
C ALA A 540 21.49 12.14 9.05
N TYR A 541 20.29 12.18 9.63
CA TYR A 541 19.04 11.94 8.90
C TYR A 541 18.81 12.98 7.80
N ARG A 542 19.07 14.26 8.08
CA ARG A 542 18.97 15.34 7.08
C ARG A 542 19.94 15.15 5.91
N GLU A 543 21.11 14.59 6.18
CA GLU A 543 22.15 14.34 5.16
C GLU A 543 21.97 13.00 4.43
N ALA A 544 21.16 12.08 4.96
CA ALA A 544 21.01 10.73 4.44
C ALA A 544 20.49 10.70 3.00
N PHE A 545 19.35 11.35 2.73
CA PHE A 545 18.79 11.38 1.38
C PHE A 545 19.69 12.10 0.36
N PRO A 546 20.26 13.28 0.66
CA PRO A 546 21.28 13.88 -0.21
C PRO A 546 22.52 13.00 -0.45
N ALA A 547 22.96 12.22 0.54
CA ALA A 547 24.07 11.27 0.37
C ALA A 547 23.70 10.12 -0.56
N MET A 548 22.52 9.55 -0.36
CA MET A 548 21.96 8.50 -1.21
C MET A 548 21.87 8.94 -2.68
N LEU A 549 21.38 10.16 -2.94
CA LEU A 549 21.32 10.72 -4.30
C LEU A 549 22.70 10.93 -4.92
N ARG A 550 23.71 11.32 -4.13
CA ARG A 550 25.11 11.43 -4.63
C ARG A 550 25.67 10.06 -5.03
N LEU A 551 25.39 9.02 -4.24
CA LEU A 551 25.82 7.66 -4.56
C LEU A 551 25.08 7.12 -5.79
N LEU A 552 23.76 7.32 -5.88
CA LEU A 552 22.97 6.96 -7.06
C LEU A 552 23.48 7.64 -8.32
N LYS A 553 23.82 8.94 -8.25
CA LYS A 553 24.42 9.66 -9.36
C LYS A 553 25.75 9.03 -9.81
N ALA A 554 26.62 8.64 -8.87
CA ALA A 554 27.90 8.02 -9.23
C ALA A 554 27.71 6.65 -9.90
N VAL A 555 26.69 5.90 -9.46
CA VAL A 555 26.27 4.63 -10.06
C VAL A 555 25.76 4.84 -11.50
N ASP A 556 24.91 5.84 -11.72
CA ASP A 556 24.42 6.25 -13.06
C ASP A 556 25.58 6.66 -13.99
N GLU A 557 26.48 7.52 -13.51
CA GLU A 557 27.66 7.98 -14.26
C GLU A 557 28.64 6.85 -14.61
N ALA A 558 28.68 5.78 -13.81
CA ALA A 558 29.47 4.58 -14.11
C ALA A 558 28.87 3.73 -15.24
N GLY A 559 27.61 4.00 -15.63
CA GLY A 559 26.87 3.30 -16.68
C GLY A 559 26.16 2.04 -16.19
N ILE A 560 25.87 1.94 -14.90
CA ILE A 560 25.06 0.84 -14.34
C ILE A 560 23.59 1.12 -14.71
N PRO A 561 22.89 0.17 -15.35
CA PRO A 561 21.49 0.39 -15.73
C PRO A 561 20.60 0.65 -14.52
N ILE A 562 19.89 1.78 -14.54
CA ILE A 562 18.87 2.14 -13.54
C ILE A 562 17.51 2.09 -14.22
N ILE A 563 16.53 1.44 -13.58
CA ILE A 563 15.14 1.40 -14.03
C ILE A 563 14.26 2.17 -13.05
N PRO A 564 13.28 2.96 -13.54
CA PRO A 564 12.40 3.73 -12.67
C PRO A 564 11.34 2.81 -12.05
N GLY A 565 11.36 2.70 -10.74
CA GLY A 565 10.34 2.03 -9.93
C GLY A 565 9.95 2.89 -8.75
N THR A 566 8.67 2.90 -8.39
CA THR A 566 8.15 3.73 -7.29
C THR A 566 8.05 2.98 -5.97
N ASP A 567 7.48 1.76 -5.94
CA ASP A 567 7.09 1.07 -4.69
C ASP A 567 6.29 1.99 -3.74
N ALA A 568 5.43 2.84 -4.34
CA ALA A 568 4.64 3.85 -3.66
C ALA A 568 3.23 3.95 -4.28
N LEU A 569 2.57 5.10 -4.11
CA LEU A 569 1.26 5.36 -4.70
C LEU A 569 1.33 5.22 -6.22
N SER A 570 0.47 4.38 -6.80
CA SER A 570 0.38 4.17 -8.24
C SER A 570 0.39 5.49 -9.03
N GLY A 571 1.29 5.57 -10.01
CA GLY A 571 1.54 6.75 -10.83
C GLY A 571 2.38 7.88 -10.20
N TYR A 572 2.93 7.73 -8.98
CA TYR A 572 3.66 8.79 -8.26
C TYR A 572 4.99 8.36 -7.61
#